data_AF-A0A356KZE0-F1
#
_entry.id   AF-A0A356KZE0-F1
#
_cell.length_a   1.000
_cell.length_b   1.000
_cell.length_c   1.000
_cell.angle_alpha   90.00
_cell.angle_beta   90.00
_cell.angle_gamma   90.00
#
_symmetry.space_group_name_H-M   'P 1'
#
loop_
_entity.id
_entity.type
_entity.pdbx_description
1 polymer ?
#
loop_
_entity_poly.entity_id
_entity_poly.type
_entity_poly.pdbx_seq_one_letter_code
_entity_poly.pdbx_strand_id
1 'polypeptide(L)'
;SGIPAEPDGNGTIRTVGVVLLVFAILFALPQAFNTLGSFFDIFGNLFRFSLHGIMDQTYSLLNFILNALKLAGFLFIGGGAFLIWKKWQDSDAEPLFVTVLAGGVLIVVEALLRGIIMAVFHRYYELSSRSASIGFAVVAIALLAVLISQKQLHPLAGLKGNFAEGLRRDLDRVVTIAQTSHTKGQTANAGARKAGASSAAASEANGDFNQYYQATTQGGQDRYTGPLKTDRSLALYILLGLLTCGIYQLYVLYTIMRDVNVACEGDGKHTPGLLEFIVFGILTCGIYDLYWFYCIGNRLAASAPRYGLTFQENGTSLLLWMLIGSLLCFIGSYVGIYFLIRNTNAICEAYNQQR
;
A
#
# COMPACT_ATOMS: atom_id res chain seq x y z
N SER A 1 -34.94 24.71 43.58
CA SER A 1 -34.66 24.19 42.22
C SER A 1 -33.31 24.70 41.77
N GLY A 2 -32.24 24.09 42.26
CA GLY A 2 -30.88 24.40 41.83
C GLY A 2 -30.29 23.14 41.21
N ILE A 3 -30.35 23.03 39.88
CA ILE A 3 -29.50 22.08 39.16
C ILE A 3 -28.09 22.65 39.30
N PRO A 4 -27.13 21.95 39.95
CA PRO A 4 -25.76 22.44 40.02
C PRO A 4 -25.22 22.52 38.59
N ALA A 5 -24.83 23.72 38.16
CA ALA A 5 -24.12 23.92 36.91
C ALA A 5 -22.81 23.12 36.96
N GLU A 6 -22.60 22.29 35.94
CA GLU A 6 -21.44 21.41 35.84
C GLU A 6 -20.15 22.26 35.71
N PRO A 7 -19.14 22.12 36.58
CA PRO A 7 -18.07 23.12 36.71
C PRO A 7 -17.04 23.16 35.58
N ASP A 8 -17.15 22.30 34.56
CA ASP A 8 -16.07 22.05 33.58
C ASP A 8 -16.58 21.90 32.13
N GLY A 9 -17.89 21.84 31.87
CA GLY A 9 -18.44 21.62 30.51
C GLY A 9 -18.07 20.27 29.86
N ASN A 10 -17.25 19.45 30.51
CA ASN A 10 -16.79 18.15 30.05
C ASN A 10 -17.93 17.14 29.86
N GLY A 11 -18.99 17.16 30.69
CA GLY A 11 -20.17 16.32 30.49
C GLY A 11 -20.93 16.63 29.19
N THR A 12 -20.95 17.90 28.77
CA THR A 12 -21.56 18.30 27.49
C THR A 12 -20.75 17.79 26.31
N ILE A 13 -19.41 17.89 26.36
CA ILE A 13 -18.51 17.39 25.31
C ILE A 13 -18.61 15.87 25.18
N ARG A 14 -18.64 15.15 26.31
CA ARG A 14 -18.79 13.69 26.31
C ARG A 14 -20.16 13.26 25.78
N THR A 15 -21.23 13.97 26.12
CA THR A 15 -22.57 13.75 25.56
C THR A 15 -22.58 13.93 24.04
N VAL A 16 -21.94 14.99 23.54
CA VAL A 16 -21.79 15.23 22.09
C VAL A 16 -20.97 14.13 21.42
N GLY A 17 -19.90 13.65 22.06
CA GLY A 17 -19.13 12.49 21.62
C GLY A 17 -19.99 11.24 21.43
N VAL A 18 -20.90 10.93 22.37
CA VAL A 18 -21.84 9.80 22.23
C VAL A 18 -22.78 10.00 21.06
N VAL A 19 -23.38 11.18 20.93
CA VAL A 19 -24.33 11.49 19.85
C VAL A 19 -23.65 11.34 18.49
N LEU A 20 -22.46 11.92 18.32
CA LEU A 20 -21.68 11.80 17.08
C LEU A 20 -21.28 10.35 16.79
N LEU A 21 -20.92 9.57 17.82
CA LEU A 21 -20.60 8.16 17.67
C LEU A 21 -21.81 7.36 17.15
N VAL A 22 -23.00 7.59 17.72
CA VAL A 22 -24.23 6.91 17.29
C VAL A 22 -24.53 7.23 15.83
N PHE A 23 -24.50 8.52 15.44
CA PHE A 23 -24.71 8.88 14.05
C PHE A 23 -23.63 8.34 13.10
N ALA A 24 -22.36 8.37 13.52
CA ALA A 24 -21.27 7.80 12.71
C ALA A 24 -21.50 6.30 12.46
N ILE A 25 -21.95 5.54 13.46
CA ILE A 25 -22.30 4.12 13.30
C ILE A 25 -23.51 3.95 12.38
N LEU A 26 -24.56 4.76 12.56
CA LEU A 26 -25.77 4.72 11.72
C LEU A 26 -25.46 4.95 10.23
N PHE A 27 -24.49 5.81 9.92
CA PHE A 27 -24.03 6.03 8.55
C PHE A 27 -22.99 5.00 8.08
N ALA A 28 -22.11 4.54 8.97
CA ALA A 28 -21.07 3.56 8.64
C ALA A 28 -21.64 2.18 8.31
N LEU A 29 -22.69 1.73 9.01
CA LEU A 29 -23.25 0.40 8.83
C LEU A 29 -23.81 0.18 7.41
N PRO A 30 -24.75 1.00 6.88
CA PRO A 30 -25.19 0.89 5.49
C PRO A 30 -24.03 1.07 4.51
N GLN A 31 -23.08 1.95 4.82
CA GLN A 31 -21.91 2.17 3.96
C GLN A 31 -21.00 0.93 3.90
N ALA A 32 -20.85 0.18 4.99
CA ALA A 32 -20.09 -1.07 5.00
C ALA A 32 -20.74 -2.12 4.09
N PHE A 33 -22.06 -2.26 4.15
CA PHE A 33 -22.80 -3.12 3.22
C PHE A 33 -22.68 -2.65 1.77
N ASN A 34 -22.76 -1.34 1.50
CA ASN A 34 -22.57 -0.81 0.16
C ASN A 34 -21.15 -1.05 -0.37
N THR A 35 -20.14 -0.93 0.50
CA THR A 35 -18.74 -1.21 0.16
C THR A 35 -18.57 -2.68 -0.18
N LEU A 36 -19.15 -3.56 0.63
CA LEU A 36 -19.14 -5.01 0.39
C LEU A 36 -19.91 -5.38 -0.87
N GLY A 37 -21.06 -4.77 -1.12
CA GLY A 37 -21.83 -4.94 -2.36
C GLY A 37 -21.03 -4.51 -3.59
N SER A 38 -20.42 -3.32 -3.54
CA SER A 38 -19.56 -2.84 -4.63
C SER A 38 -18.32 -3.70 -4.85
N PHE A 39 -17.84 -4.40 -3.82
CA PHE A 39 -16.80 -5.42 -3.97
C PHE A 39 -17.32 -6.61 -4.79
N PHE A 40 -18.51 -7.11 -4.46
CA PHE A 40 -19.13 -8.22 -5.22
C PHE A 40 -19.54 -7.81 -6.64
N ASP A 41 -19.91 -6.55 -6.88
CA ASP A 41 -20.20 -6.04 -8.23
C ASP A 41 -18.97 -6.12 -9.17
N ILE A 42 -17.75 -6.03 -8.61
CA ILE A 42 -16.51 -6.26 -9.37
C ILE A 42 -16.47 -7.71 -9.90
N PHE A 43 -16.92 -8.68 -9.10
CA PHE A 43 -16.99 -10.08 -9.51
C PHE A 43 -18.17 -10.37 -10.43
N GLY A 44 -19.32 -9.70 -10.23
CA GLY A 44 -20.50 -9.85 -11.09
C GLY A 44 -20.25 -9.37 -12.52
N ASN A 45 -19.47 -8.31 -12.69
CA ASN A 45 -19.10 -7.77 -13.99
C ASN A 45 -17.90 -8.47 -14.63
N LEU A 46 -17.21 -9.35 -13.89
CA LEU A 46 -15.97 -10.04 -14.29
C LEU A 46 -16.11 -10.91 -15.56
N PHE A 47 -17.29 -11.47 -15.82
CA PHE A 47 -17.51 -12.39 -16.94
C PHE A 47 -18.18 -11.75 -18.16
N ARG A 48 -18.41 -10.43 -18.15
CA ARG A 48 -19.00 -9.70 -19.29
C ARG A 48 -17.91 -9.21 -20.24
N PHE A 49 -17.43 -10.09 -21.12
CA PHE A 49 -16.41 -9.77 -22.13
C PHE A 49 -16.97 -8.92 -23.29
N SER A 50 -17.14 -7.61 -23.06
CA SER A 50 -17.48 -6.60 -24.07
C SER A 50 -16.69 -5.31 -23.77
N LEU A 51 -16.43 -4.46 -24.78
CA LEU A 51 -15.84 -3.13 -24.57
C LEU A 51 -16.66 -2.29 -23.56
N HIS A 52 -17.98 -2.47 -23.57
CA HIS A 52 -18.88 -1.88 -22.56
C HIS A 52 -18.65 -2.50 -21.17
N GLY A 53 -18.37 -3.80 -21.10
CA GLY A 53 -18.04 -4.52 -19.87
C GLY A 53 -16.72 -4.09 -19.23
N ILE A 54 -15.71 -3.70 -20.02
CA ILE A 54 -14.44 -3.16 -19.50
C ILE A 54 -14.66 -1.79 -18.83
N MET A 55 -15.48 -0.94 -19.45
CA MET A 55 -15.86 0.36 -18.85
C MET A 55 -16.67 0.18 -17.57
N ASP A 56 -17.61 -0.78 -17.55
CA ASP A 56 -18.37 -1.16 -16.36
C ASP A 56 -17.45 -1.69 -15.25
N GLN A 57 -16.45 -2.51 -15.60
CA GLN A 57 -15.50 -3.06 -14.63
C GLN A 57 -14.61 -1.98 -14.01
N THR A 58 -14.11 -1.07 -14.85
CA THR A 58 -13.31 0.06 -14.39
C THR A 58 -14.13 0.96 -13.45
N TYR A 59 -15.39 1.23 -13.80
CA TYR A 59 -16.32 1.96 -12.95
C TYR A 59 -16.58 1.24 -11.62
N SER A 60 -16.80 -0.07 -11.61
CA SER A 60 -17.00 -0.86 -10.38
C SER A 60 -15.79 -0.79 -9.45
N LEU A 61 -14.56 -0.86 -9.98
CA LEU A 61 -13.33 -0.73 -9.18
C LEU A 61 -13.21 0.68 -8.55
N LEU A 62 -13.40 1.72 -9.35
CA LEU A 62 -13.38 3.10 -8.87
C LEU A 62 -14.48 3.34 -7.81
N ASN A 63 -15.66 2.79 -8.04
CA ASN A 63 -16.79 2.88 -7.12
C ASN A 63 -16.51 2.20 -5.78
N PHE A 64 -15.88 1.03 -5.79
CA PHE A 64 -15.43 0.33 -4.59
C PHE A 64 -14.40 1.15 -3.80
N ILE A 65 -13.39 1.69 -4.48
CA ILE A 65 -12.36 2.54 -3.85
C ILE A 65 -13.01 3.74 -3.16
N LEU A 66 -13.93 4.43 -3.84
CA LEU A 66 -14.64 5.57 -3.26
C LEU A 66 -15.53 5.14 -2.07
N ASN A 67 -16.21 4.00 -2.15
CA ASN A 67 -17.01 3.49 -1.04
C ASN A 67 -16.15 3.16 0.19
N ALA A 68 -14.96 2.58 -0.02
CA ALA A 68 -13.99 2.30 1.03
C ALA A 68 -13.42 3.59 1.64
N LEU A 69 -13.12 4.60 0.81
CA LEU A 69 -12.67 5.91 1.27
C LEU A 69 -13.72 6.59 2.16
N LYS A 70 -14.99 6.52 1.75
CA LYS A 70 -16.12 7.04 2.53
C LYS A 70 -16.29 6.30 3.85
N LEU A 71 -16.18 4.97 3.83
CA LEU A 71 -16.23 4.16 5.04
C LEU A 71 -15.11 4.52 6.01
N ALA A 72 -13.88 4.71 5.52
CA ALA A 72 -12.76 5.19 6.32
C ALA A 72 -13.07 6.54 6.96
N GLY A 73 -13.67 7.49 6.21
CA GLY A 73 -14.12 8.77 6.74
C GLY A 73 -15.07 8.62 7.95
N PHE A 74 -16.07 7.75 7.86
CA PHE A 74 -16.95 7.47 9.00
C PHE A 74 -16.25 6.80 10.18
N LEU A 75 -15.28 5.91 9.93
CA LEU A 75 -14.48 5.28 10.98
C LEU A 75 -13.58 6.29 11.70
N PHE A 76 -13.02 7.28 11.00
CA PHE A 76 -12.27 8.38 11.62
C PHE A 76 -13.18 9.26 12.49
N ILE A 77 -14.35 9.66 11.99
CA ILE A 77 -15.33 10.44 12.78
C ILE A 77 -15.80 9.64 13.99
N GLY A 78 -16.18 8.37 13.80
CA GLY A 78 -16.64 7.49 14.87
C GLY A 78 -15.55 7.18 15.90
N GLY A 79 -14.33 6.91 15.46
CA GLY A 79 -13.17 6.69 16.34
C GLY A 79 -12.83 7.92 17.17
N GLY A 80 -12.82 9.10 16.55
CA GLY A 80 -12.66 10.38 17.25
C GLY A 80 -13.78 10.61 18.27
N ALA A 81 -15.04 10.42 17.86
CA ALA A 81 -16.20 10.56 18.74
C ALA A 81 -16.19 9.58 19.93
N PHE A 82 -15.76 8.34 19.71
CA PHE A 82 -15.58 7.34 20.77
C PHE A 82 -14.51 7.75 21.79
N LEU A 83 -13.38 8.27 21.32
CA LEU A 83 -12.32 8.76 22.19
C LEU A 83 -12.76 10.00 22.97
N ILE A 84 -13.52 10.90 22.35
CA ILE A 84 -14.15 12.04 23.04
C ILE A 84 -15.11 11.55 24.13
N TRP A 85 -15.94 10.55 23.86
CA TRP A 85 -16.85 10.03 24.89
C TRP A 85 -16.11 9.36 26.07
N LYS A 86 -15.11 8.51 25.78
CA LYS A 86 -14.49 7.65 26.79
C LYS A 86 -13.27 8.25 27.48
N LYS A 87 -12.51 9.10 26.78
CA LYS A 87 -11.18 9.57 27.20
C LYS A 87 -10.98 11.08 26.96
N TRP A 88 -12.04 11.90 27.00
CA TRP A 88 -11.85 13.35 26.85
C TRP A 88 -10.92 13.91 27.92
N GLN A 89 -9.88 14.61 27.47
CA GLN A 89 -8.99 15.43 28.28
C GLN A 89 -8.67 16.70 27.49
N ASP A 90 -8.61 17.86 28.16
CA ASP A 90 -8.46 19.15 27.48
C ASP A 90 -7.13 19.28 26.70
N SER A 91 -6.08 18.52 27.08
CA SER A 91 -4.82 18.41 26.32
C SER A 91 -4.97 17.72 24.96
N ASP A 92 -5.99 16.86 24.83
CA ASP A 92 -6.19 16.00 23.67
C ASP A 92 -7.26 16.59 22.72
N ALA A 93 -7.78 17.78 23.01
CA ALA A 93 -8.82 18.43 22.23
C ALA A 93 -8.40 18.65 20.77
N GLU A 94 -7.15 19.06 20.54
CA GLU A 94 -6.60 19.30 19.21
C GLU A 94 -6.46 18.01 18.37
N PRO A 95 -5.76 16.95 18.81
CA PRO A 95 -5.63 15.72 18.02
C PRO A 95 -6.98 15.03 17.78
N LEU A 96 -7.91 15.09 18.74
CA LEU A 96 -9.27 14.54 18.57
C LEU A 96 -10.08 15.32 17.54
N PHE A 97 -9.98 16.65 17.54
CA PHE A 97 -10.61 17.50 16.54
C PHE A 97 -10.05 17.24 15.13
N VAL A 98 -8.72 17.15 15.01
CA VAL A 98 -8.06 16.83 13.73
C VAL A 98 -8.49 15.47 13.20
N THR A 99 -8.71 14.49 14.07
CA THR A 99 -9.19 13.15 13.67
C THR A 99 -10.59 13.23 13.04
N VAL A 100 -11.52 13.96 13.68
CA VAL A 100 -12.88 14.14 13.15
C VAL A 100 -12.88 15.00 11.88
N LEU A 101 -12.04 16.03 11.84
CA LEU A 101 -11.87 16.88 10.67
C LEU A 101 -11.31 16.10 9.47
N ALA A 102 -10.29 15.26 9.68
CA ALA A 102 -9.73 14.39 8.65
C ALA A 102 -10.81 13.46 8.09
N GLY A 103 -11.63 12.84 8.95
CA GLY A 103 -12.75 12.01 8.52
C GLY A 103 -13.78 12.77 7.67
N GLY A 104 -14.12 14.00 8.05
CA GLY A 104 -15.04 14.84 7.27
C GLY A 104 -14.45 15.30 5.93
N VAL A 105 -13.16 15.67 5.89
CA VAL A 105 -12.46 16.00 4.65
C VAL A 105 -12.45 14.81 3.70
N LEU A 106 -12.21 13.59 4.19
CA LEU A 106 -12.26 12.37 3.37
C LEU A 106 -13.64 12.18 2.72
N ILE A 107 -14.73 12.43 3.44
CA ILE A 107 -16.10 12.33 2.91
C ILE A 107 -16.35 13.41 1.83
N VAL A 108 -15.84 14.62 2.01
CA VAL A 108 -15.98 15.70 1.02
C VAL A 108 -15.16 15.41 -0.24
N VAL A 109 -13.91 14.98 -0.07
CA VAL A 109 -13.02 14.59 -1.18
C VAL A 109 -13.64 13.43 -1.96
N GLU A 110 -14.21 12.43 -1.27
CA GLU A 110 -14.91 11.33 -1.91
C GLU A 110 -16.09 11.80 -2.77
N ALA A 111 -16.91 12.73 -2.26
CA ALA A 111 -18.04 13.28 -3.01
C ALA A 111 -17.60 14.01 -4.29
N LEU A 112 -16.51 14.78 -4.22
CA LEU A 112 -15.93 15.46 -5.39
C LEU A 112 -15.40 14.47 -6.42
N LEU A 113 -14.59 13.49 -5.97
CA LEU A 113 -14.05 12.45 -6.85
C LEU A 113 -15.17 11.62 -7.50
N ARG A 114 -16.24 11.33 -6.75
CA ARG A 114 -17.42 10.63 -7.26
C ARG A 114 -18.14 11.43 -8.34
N GLY A 115 -18.30 12.73 -8.17
CA GLY A 115 -18.85 13.61 -9.19
C GLY A 115 -18.05 13.58 -10.49
N ILE A 116 -16.71 13.66 -10.37
CA ILE A 116 -15.78 13.57 -11.51
C ILE A 116 -15.91 12.21 -12.21
N ILE A 117 -15.87 11.11 -11.46
CA ILE A 117 -15.98 9.75 -12.02
C ILE A 117 -17.33 9.56 -12.73
N MET A 118 -18.44 10.03 -12.16
CA MET A 118 -19.74 9.91 -12.84
C MET A 118 -19.83 10.75 -14.11
N ALA A 119 -19.22 11.95 -14.12
CA ALA A 119 -19.15 12.78 -15.32
C ALA A 119 -18.33 12.13 -16.44
N VAL A 120 -17.18 11.55 -16.11
CA VAL A 120 -16.32 10.84 -17.08
C VAL A 120 -17.03 9.62 -17.66
N PHE A 121 -17.72 8.84 -16.82
CA PHE A 121 -18.37 7.58 -17.23
C PHE A 121 -19.84 7.78 -17.70
N HIS A 122 -20.31 9.02 -17.87
CA HIS A 122 -21.67 9.35 -18.32
C HIS A 122 -22.78 8.60 -17.56
N ARG A 123 -22.62 8.42 -16.24
CA ARG A 123 -23.56 7.66 -15.41
C ARG A 123 -24.41 8.59 -14.54
N TYR A 124 -25.69 8.28 -14.36
CA TYR A 124 -26.62 9.13 -13.60
C TYR A 124 -26.20 9.28 -12.14
N TYR A 125 -26.16 10.54 -11.68
CA TYR A 125 -25.80 10.91 -10.31
C TYR A 125 -27.03 10.89 -9.40
N GLU A 126 -27.22 9.81 -8.65
CA GLU A 126 -28.21 9.81 -7.57
C GLU A 126 -27.68 10.59 -6.35
N LEU A 127 -28.19 11.81 -6.19
CA LEU A 127 -27.82 12.80 -5.17
C LEU A 127 -28.45 12.53 -3.78
N SER A 128 -29.52 11.72 -3.73
CA SER A 128 -30.44 11.67 -2.59
C SER A 128 -29.84 11.04 -1.31
N SER A 129 -29.27 9.83 -1.37
CA SER A 129 -28.70 9.16 -0.19
C SER A 129 -27.26 9.58 0.13
N ARG A 130 -26.56 10.17 -0.85
CA ARG A 130 -25.12 10.46 -0.75
C ARG A 130 -24.82 11.84 -0.16
N SER A 131 -25.74 12.80 -0.27
CA SER A 131 -25.61 14.16 0.27
C SER A 131 -25.77 14.25 1.80
N ALA A 132 -26.57 13.35 2.41
CA ALA A 132 -26.77 13.30 3.85
C ALA A 132 -25.47 13.09 4.65
N SER A 133 -24.53 12.32 4.10
CA SER A 133 -23.21 12.09 4.72
C SER A 133 -22.32 13.34 4.79
N ILE A 134 -22.44 14.23 3.79
CA ILE A 134 -21.71 15.49 3.74
C ILE A 134 -22.30 16.43 4.80
N GLY A 135 -23.63 16.51 4.89
CA GLY A 135 -24.32 17.27 5.92
C GLY A 135 -23.92 16.82 7.33
N PHE A 136 -23.87 15.51 7.58
CA PHE A 136 -23.39 14.96 8.84
C PHE A 136 -21.94 15.35 9.15
N ALA A 137 -21.02 15.21 8.19
CA ALA A 137 -19.61 15.57 8.38
C ALA A 137 -19.43 17.07 8.71
N VAL A 138 -20.14 17.95 8.00
CA VAL A 138 -20.09 19.40 8.25
C VAL A 138 -20.63 19.73 9.64
N VAL A 139 -21.76 19.13 10.03
CA VAL A 139 -22.37 19.34 11.35
C VAL A 139 -21.46 18.82 12.47
N ALA A 140 -20.85 17.64 12.29
CA ALA A 140 -19.93 17.07 13.27
C ALA A 140 -18.71 17.96 13.52
N ILE A 141 -18.09 18.48 12.45
CA ILE A 141 -16.97 19.41 12.53
C ILE A 141 -17.39 20.73 13.19
N ALA A 142 -18.51 21.32 12.75
CA ALA A 142 -18.99 22.60 13.26
C ALA A 142 -19.34 22.53 14.75
N LEU A 143 -20.04 21.47 15.19
CA LEU A 143 -20.40 21.27 16.59
C LEU A 143 -19.16 21.13 17.48
N LEU A 144 -18.17 20.34 17.06
CA LEU A 144 -16.92 20.20 17.82
C LEU A 144 -16.11 21.50 17.85
N ALA A 145 -16.03 22.22 16.72
CA ALA A 145 -15.32 23.49 16.66
C ALA A 145 -15.92 24.53 17.61
N VAL A 146 -17.25 24.63 17.69
CA VAL A 146 -17.95 25.54 18.60
C VAL A 146 -17.68 25.18 20.06
N LEU A 147 -17.77 23.90 20.42
CA LEU A 147 -17.55 23.45 21.80
C LEU A 147 -16.11 23.65 22.28
N ILE A 148 -15.13 23.40 21.40
CA ILE A 148 -13.72 23.62 21.72
C ILE A 148 -13.41 25.12 21.82
N SER A 149 -14.01 25.95 20.95
CA SER A 149 -13.86 27.40 21.00
C SER A 149 -14.48 28.02 22.26
N GLN A 150 -15.58 27.46 22.78
CA GLN A 150 -16.16 27.89 24.06
C GLN A 150 -15.22 27.67 25.25
N LYS A 151 -14.29 26.71 25.16
CA LYS A 151 -13.24 26.47 26.16
C LYS A 151 -11.96 27.31 25.96
N GLN A 152 -11.96 28.29 25.04
CA GLN A 152 -10.74 29.06 24.66
C GLN A 152 -9.57 28.19 24.17
N LEU A 153 -9.85 26.95 23.77
CA LEU A 153 -8.88 26.07 23.12
C LEU A 153 -8.92 26.41 21.63
N HIS A 154 -7.77 26.70 21.03
CA HIS A 154 -7.67 26.94 19.59
C HIS A 154 -7.52 25.60 18.86
N PRO A 155 -8.57 25.07 18.20
CA PRO A 155 -8.59 23.71 17.64
C PRO A 155 -7.64 23.48 16.45
N LEU A 156 -6.98 24.55 15.98
CA LEU A 156 -6.11 24.58 14.80
C LEU A 156 -4.73 25.21 15.11
N ALA A 157 -4.38 25.36 16.40
CA ALA A 157 -3.16 26.07 16.81
C ALA A 157 -1.88 25.36 16.34
N GLY A 158 -1.80 24.04 16.49
CA GLY A 158 -0.74 23.17 16.00
C GLY A 158 -0.76 22.95 14.48
N LEU A 159 -1.88 23.24 13.79
CA LEU A 159 -1.91 23.25 12.32
C LEU A 159 -1.27 24.53 11.74
N LYS A 160 -1.33 25.65 12.48
CA LYS A 160 -0.73 26.95 12.09
C LYS A 160 0.77 27.03 12.35
N GLY A 161 1.30 26.26 13.29
CA GLY A 161 2.72 26.23 13.61
C GLY A 161 3.26 24.83 13.45
N ASN A 162 4.08 24.62 12.42
CA ASN A 162 4.96 23.44 12.28
C ASN A 162 4.33 22.15 11.72
N PHE A 163 3.27 22.18 10.92
CA PHE A 163 2.77 20.96 10.24
C PHE A 163 3.88 20.24 9.45
N ALA A 164 4.69 20.99 8.68
CA ALA A 164 5.81 20.43 7.93
C ALA A 164 6.94 19.89 8.83
N GLU A 165 7.20 20.53 9.96
CA GLU A 165 8.21 20.10 10.94
C GLU A 165 7.75 18.85 11.71
N GLY A 166 6.45 18.78 12.04
CA GLY A 166 5.81 17.64 12.69
C GLY A 166 5.76 16.43 11.78
N LEU A 167 5.37 16.63 10.52
CA LEU A 167 5.40 15.58 9.49
C LEU A 167 6.83 15.06 9.26
N ARG A 168 7.82 15.96 9.24
CA ARG A 168 9.24 15.58 9.19
C ARG A 168 9.66 14.77 10.41
N ARG A 169 9.28 15.19 11.62
CA ARG A 169 9.60 14.48 12.87
C ARG A 169 8.99 13.08 12.95
N ASP A 170 7.73 12.95 12.53
CA ASP A 170 7.04 11.66 12.53
C ASP A 170 7.60 10.74 11.44
N LEU A 171 7.96 11.28 10.27
CA LEU A 171 8.67 10.54 9.23
C LEU A 171 10.05 10.07 9.72
N ASP A 172 10.79 10.93 10.42
CA ASP A 172 12.10 10.62 10.98
C ASP A 172 12.03 9.57 12.09
N ARG A 173 10.96 9.56 12.91
CA ARG A 173 10.68 8.51 13.90
C ARG A 173 10.37 7.16 13.24
N VAL A 174 9.56 7.15 12.19
CA VAL A 174 9.25 5.92 11.44
C VAL A 174 10.52 5.36 10.77
N VAL A 175 11.35 6.23 10.18
CA VAL A 175 12.65 5.86 9.61
C VAL A 175 13.61 5.33 10.69
N THR A 176 13.67 5.98 11.85
CA THR A 176 14.51 5.54 12.98
C THR A 176 14.05 4.21 13.55
N ILE A 177 12.75 3.97 13.68
CA ILE A 177 12.21 2.67 14.12
C ILE A 177 12.53 1.58 13.09
N ALA A 178 12.42 1.89 11.80
CA ALA A 178 12.82 0.98 10.72
C ALA A 178 14.32 0.66 10.77
N GLN A 179 15.18 1.65 11.05
CA GLN A 179 16.64 1.47 11.19
C GLN A 179 17.06 0.76 12.48
N THR A 180 16.41 1.04 13.61
CA THR A 180 16.72 0.39 14.91
C THR A 180 16.33 -1.10 14.90
N SER A 181 15.35 -1.45 14.07
CA SER A 181 14.98 -2.85 13.78
C SER A 181 16.06 -3.58 12.97
N HIS A 182 16.93 -2.86 12.25
CA HIS A 182 18.12 -3.42 11.59
C HIS A 182 19.33 -3.56 12.54
N THR A 183 19.50 -2.69 13.53
CA THR A 183 20.71 -2.68 14.38
C THR A 183 20.67 -3.74 15.49
N LYS A 184 19.50 -4.07 16.06
CA LYS A 184 19.38 -5.15 17.06
C LYS A 184 19.70 -6.55 16.52
N GLY A 185 19.68 -6.74 15.19
CA GLY A 185 20.12 -7.98 14.54
C GLY A 185 21.63 -8.06 14.29
N GLN A 186 22.37 -6.94 14.36
CA GLN A 186 23.79 -6.90 13.96
C GLN A 186 24.77 -6.99 15.14
N THR A 187 24.43 -6.50 16.34
CA THR A 187 25.31 -6.60 17.52
C THR A 187 25.41 -8.02 18.09
N ALA A 188 24.40 -8.87 17.88
CA ALA A 188 24.47 -10.29 18.26
C ALA A 188 25.42 -11.11 17.37
N ASN A 189 25.66 -10.67 16.13
CA ASN A 189 26.42 -11.44 15.14
C ASN A 189 27.93 -11.10 15.11
N ALA A 190 28.36 -10.03 15.79
CA ALA A 190 29.77 -9.65 15.91
C ALA A 190 30.52 -10.42 17.03
N GLY A 191 29.82 -10.92 18.04
CA GLY A 191 30.40 -11.72 19.13
C GLY A 191 30.70 -13.18 18.74
N ALA A 192 29.98 -13.73 17.76
CA ALA A 192 30.10 -15.14 17.35
C ALA A 192 31.21 -15.39 16.31
N ARG A 193 31.67 -14.36 15.59
CA ARG A 193 32.63 -14.51 14.47
C ARG A 193 34.09 -14.73 14.89
N LYS A 194 34.42 -14.70 16.18
CA LYS A 194 35.79 -14.93 16.69
C LYS A 194 36.07 -16.35 17.18
N ALA A 195 35.10 -17.27 17.13
CA ALA A 195 35.24 -18.61 17.74
C ALA A 195 35.16 -19.80 16.75
N GLY A 196 35.17 -19.57 15.44
CA GLY A 196 34.95 -20.62 14.44
C GLY A 196 35.95 -20.62 13.29
N ALA A 197 37.25 -20.60 13.58
CA ALA A 197 38.30 -20.86 12.60
C ALA A 197 38.77 -22.31 12.70
N SER A 198 37.90 -23.26 12.32
CA SER A 198 38.29 -24.64 12.03
C SER A 198 37.12 -25.38 11.39
N SER A 199 37.46 -26.22 10.40
CA SER A 199 36.67 -27.24 9.70
C SER A 199 35.86 -26.82 8.47
N ALA A 200 36.37 -27.32 7.33
CA ALA A 200 35.65 -27.47 6.08
C ALA A 200 34.65 -28.65 6.17
N ALA A 201 33.68 -28.60 5.25
CA ALA A 201 32.74 -29.66 4.84
C ALA A 201 31.60 -30.02 5.82
N ALA A 202 30.42 -29.44 5.58
CA ALA A 202 29.14 -30.17 5.43
C ALA A 202 28.02 -29.15 5.16
N SER A 203 27.21 -29.46 4.15
CA SER A 203 25.94 -28.80 3.85
C SER A 203 24.98 -28.87 5.04
N GLU A 204 24.34 -27.76 5.40
CA GLU A 204 22.95 -27.78 5.86
C GLU A 204 22.35 -26.37 5.94
N ALA A 205 21.06 -26.32 5.62
CA ALA A 205 20.24 -25.13 5.50
C ALA A 205 20.24 -24.28 6.77
N ASN A 206 20.70 -23.03 6.67
CA ASN A 206 20.31 -21.99 7.62
C ASN A 206 20.29 -20.63 6.91
N GLY A 207 19.08 -20.08 6.77
CA GLY A 207 18.79 -18.84 6.05
C GLY A 207 19.23 -17.61 6.84
N ASP A 208 20.52 -17.29 6.81
CA ASP A 208 21.01 -15.99 7.29
C ASP A 208 20.76 -14.91 6.22
N PHE A 209 19.73 -14.08 6.46
CA PHE A 209 19.33 -12.97 5.60
C PHE A 209 20.46 -11.96 5.33
N ASN A 210 21.46 -11.88 6.22
CA ASN A 210 22.53 -10.88 6.18
C ASN A 210 23.69 -11.27 5.24
N GLN A 211 23.84 -12.55 4.90
CA GLN A 211 24.85 -13.02 3.94
C GLN A 211 24.39 -12.84 2.49
N TYR A 212 23.07 -12.71 2.30
CA TYR A 212 22.45 -12.49 1.00
C TYR A 212 22.50 -11.01 0.52
N TYR A 213 22.92 -10.05 1.37
CA TYR A 213 23.05 -8.63 1.01
C TYR A 213 24.47 -8.11 1.31
N GLN A 214 25.41 -8.31 0.39
CA GLN A 214 26.66 -7.55 0.32
C GLN A 214 26.80 -6.93 -1.07
N ALA A 215 26.61 -5.61 -1.15
CA ALA A 215 26.94 -4.81 -2.32
C ALA A 215 28.32 -4.18 -2.11
N THR A 216 29.19 -4.25 -3.12
CA THR A 216 30.46 -3.51 -3.13
C THR A 216 30.41 -2.41 -4.17
N THR A 217 30.68 -1.18 -3.76
CA THR A 217 30.62 0.00 -4.64
C THR A 217 31.99 0.23 -5.27
N GLN A 218 32.13 0.01 -6.57
CA GLN A 218 33.23 0.56 -7.38
C GLN A 218 32.67 1.11 -8.69
N GLY A 219 32.87 2.42 -8.92
CA GLY A 219 32.64 3.04 -10.24
C GLY A 219 31.19 3.25 -10.65
N GLY A 220 30.29 3.64 -9.72
CA GLY A 220 28.92 4.06 -10.06
C GLY A 220 27.97 2.93 -10.49
N GLN A 221 28.39 1.66 -10.37
CA GLN A 221 27.52 0.50 -10.55
C GLN A 221 27.55 -0.35 -9.29
N ASP A 222 26.36 -0.59 -8.71
CA ASP A 222 26.19 -1.47 -7.58
C ASP A 222 26.45 -2.93 -8.01
N ARG A 223 27.68 -3.40 -7.84
CA ARG A 223 28.04 -4.79 -8.10
C ARG A 223 27.68 -5.65 -6.90
N TYR A 224 26.69 -6.50 -7.09
CA TYR A 224 26.32 -7.53 -6.13
C TYR A 224 27.27 -8.73 -6.28
N THR A 225 27.96 -9.09 -5.20
CA THR A 225 28.98 -10.15 -5.20
C THR A 225 28.56 -11.37 -4.37
N GLY A 226 27.32 -11.45 -3.89
CA GLY A 226 26.79 -12.58 -3.12
C GLY A 226 26.17 -13.69 -3.99
N PRO A 227 25.76 -14.83 -3.41
CA PRO A 227 24.93 -15.83 -4.09
C PRO A 227 23.52 -15.27 -4.34
N LEU A 228 22.95 -15.47 -5.53
CA LEU A 228 21.63 -14.97 -5.92
C LEU A 228 20.48 -15.76 -5.27
N LYS A 229 19.29 -15.18 -5.15
CA LYS A 229 18.16 -15.83 -4.45
C LYS A 229 17.45 -16.76 -5.41
N THR A 230 17.01 -17.89 -4.91
CA THR A 230 16.42 -18.97 -5.73
C THR A 230 15.08 -19.49 -5.20
N ASP A 231 14.68 -19.08 -3.99
CA ASP A 231 13.51 -19.59 -3.26
C ASP A 231 12.35 -18.58 -3.20
N ARG A 232 12.23 -17.68 -4.18
CA ARG A 232 11.09 -16.75 -4.25
C ARG A 232 9.81 -17.55 -4.53
N SER A 233 8.75 -17.35 -3.73
CA SER A 233 7.48 -18.05 -3.91
C SER A 233 6.33 -17.09 -4.22
N LEU A 234 5.44 -17.53 -5.11
CA LEU A 234 4.20 -16.81 -5.44
C LEU A 234 3.27 -16.73 -4.22
N ALA A 235 3.23 -17.78 -3.40
CA ALA A 235 2.40 -17.82 -2.20
C ALA A 235 2.79 -16.71 -1.20
N LEU A 236 4.09 -16.51 -0.95
CA LEU A 236 4.56 -15.41 -0.11
C LEU A 236 4.31 -14.06 -0.79
N TYR A 237 4.50 -13.97 -2.11
CA TYR A 237 4.22 -12.76 -2.87
C TYR A 237 2.77 -12.26 -2.68
N ILE A 238 1.79 -13.18 -2.71
CA ILE A 238 0.38 -12.85 -2.52
C ILE A 238 0.07 -12.60 -1.02
N LEU A 239 0.42 -13.53 -0.13
CA LEU A 239 0.07 -13.44 1.29
C LEU A 239 0.72 -12.25 1.99
N LEU A 240 2.04 -12.10 1.86
CA LEU A 240 2.75 -10.96 2.45
C LEU A 240 2.43 -9.68 1.67
N GLY A 241 2.13 -9.77 0.37
CA GLY A 241 1.62 -8.65 -0.41
C GLY A 241 0.34 -8.06 0.20
N LEU A 242 -0.65 -8.90 0.51
CA LEU A 242 -1.88 -8.47 1.18
C LEU A 242 -1.61 -7.95 2.60
N LEU A 243 -0.79 -8.66 3.37
CA LEU A 243 -0.47 -8.30 4.76
C LEU A 243 0.28 -6.96 4.88
N THR A 244 1.15 -6.66 3.90
CA THR A 244 1.99 -5.44 3.88
C THR A 244 1.44 -4.35 2.97
N CYS A 245 0.17 -4.46 2.54
CA CYS A 245 -0.47 -3.50 1.65
C CYS A 245 0.34 -3.21 0.36
N GLY A 246 0.91 -4.24 -0.24
CA GLY A 246 1.65 -4.18 -1.51
C GLY A 246 3.15 -3.88 -1.38
N ILE A 247 3.66 -3.50 -0.20
CA ILE A 247 5.08 -3.17 -0.01
C ILE A 247 5.98 -4.39 -0.29
N TYR A 248 5.58 -5.58 0.14
CA TYR A 248 6.34 -6.80 -0.12
C TYR A 248 6.45 -7.14 -1.60
N GLN A 249 5.42 -6.83 -2.40
CA GLN A 249 5.44 -7.07 -3.84
C GLN A 249 6.52 -6.22 -4.53
N LEU A 250 6.65 -4.95 -4.12
CA LEU A 250 7.70 -4.04 -4.58
C LEU A 250 9.10 -4.53 -4.18
N TYR A 251 9.24 -5.07 -2.96
CA TYR A 251 10.49 -5.69 -2.51
C TYR A 251 10.88 -6.88 -3.40
N VAL A 252 9.95 -7.79 -3.71
CA VAL A 252 10.22 -8.92 -4.60
C VAL A 252 10.63 -8.45 -5.99
N LEU A 253 9.93 -7.47 -6.57
CA LEU A 253 10.31 -6.88 -7.87
C LEU A 253 11.72 -6.27 -7.84
N TYR A 254 12.07 -5.54 -6.78
CA TYR A 254 13.42 -5.00 -6.61
C TYR A 254 14.48 -6.11 -6.60
N THR A 255 14.25 -7.20 -5.86
CA THR A 255 15.19 -8.33 -5.84
C THR A 255 15.31 -9.01 -7.20
N ILE A 256 14.24 -9.06 -8.00
CA ILE A 256 14.26 -9.60 -9.36
C ILE A 256 15.06 -8.69 -10.28
N MET A 257 14.81 -7.37 -10.25
CA MET A 257 15.54 -6.37 -11.06
C MET A 257 17.05 -6.49 -10.87
N ARG A 258 17.49 -6.52 -9.61
CA ARG A 258 18.90 -6.63 -9.24
C ARG A 258 19.48 -7.97 -9.66
N ASP A 259 18.85 -9.08 -9.28
CA ASP A 259 19.42 -10.41 -9.53
C ASP A 259 19.46 -10.74 -11.02
N VAL A 260 18.49 -10.27 -11.82
CA VAL A 260 18.53 -10.40 -13.28
C VAL A 260 19.64 -9.55 -13.89
N ASN A 261 19.90 -8.34 -13.38
CA ASN A 261 21.03 -7.52 -13.83
C ASN A 261 22.38 -8.21 -13.61
N VAL A 262 22.53 -8.97 -12.53
CA VAL A 262 23.75 -9.73 -12.20
C VAL A 262 23.83 -11.02 -13.01
N ALA A 263 22.78 -11.85 -12.99
CA ALA A 263 22.78 -13.14 -13.68
C ALA A 263 22.82 -13.00 -15.20
N CYS A 264 22.29 -11.90 -15.75
CA CYS A 264 22.34 -11.62 -17.18
C CYS A 264 23.44 -10.61 -17.53
N GLU A 265 24.44 -10.39 -16.67
CA GLU A 265 25.58 -9.51 -16.99
C GLU A 265 26.33 -10.04 -18.23
N GLY A 266 26.62 -9.14 -19.17
CA GLY A 266 27.29 -9.46 -20.45
C GLY A 266 26.35 -9.57 -21.66
N ASP A 267 25.04 -9.38 -21.49
CA ASP A 267 24.06 -9.36 -22.60
C ASP A 267 23.88 -7.98 -23.27
N GLY A 268 24.62 -6.96 -22.81
CA GLY A 268 24.55 -5.59 -23.31
C GLY A 268 23.25 -4.84 -22.97
N LYS A 269 22.40 -5.40 -22.10
CA LYS A 269 21.12 -4.82 -21.69
C LYS A 269 21.12 -4.55 -20.18
N HIS A 270 20.33 -3.58 -19.76
CA HIS A 270 20.15 -3.23 -18.35
C HIS A 270 18.66 -3.18 -18.01
N THR A 271 18.26 -3.87 -16.94
CA THR A 271 16.88 -3.82 -16.43
C THR A 271 16.73 -2.56 -15.58
N PRO A 272 15.77 -1.66 -15.90
CA PRO A 272 15.47 -0.46 -15.12
C PRO A 272 15.21 -0.76 -13.65
N GLY A 273 15.65 0.14 -12.77
CA GLY A 273 15.48 0.02 -11.33
C GLY A 273 14.05 0.27 -10.84
N LEU A 274 13.78 -0.05 -9.57
CA LEU A 274 12.44 0.06 -8.97
C LEU A 274 11.89 1.49 -9.01
N LEU A 275 12.74 2.50 -8.79
CA LEU A 275 12.32 3.90 -8.81
C LEU A 275 11.81 4.32 -10.20
N GLU A 276 12.56 3.93 -11.24
CA GLU A 276 12.20 4.20 -12.63
C GLU A 276 10.88 3.50 -13.00
N PHE A 277 10.71 2.25 -12.56
CA PHE A 277 9.47 1.50 -12.71
C PHE A 277 8.27 2.22 -12.10
N ILE A 278 8.37 2.69 -10.84
CA ILE A 278 7.26 3.37 -10.17
C ILE A 278 6.95 4.72 -10.82
N VAL A 279 7.97 5.52 -11.11
CA VAL A 279 7.79 6.87 -11.68
C VAL A 279 7.16 6.79 -13.06
N PHE A 280 7.72 5.98 -13.97
CA PHE A 280 7.17 5.85 -15.31
C PHE A 280 5.87 5.06 -15.35
N GLY A 281 5.66 4.11 -14.44
CA GLY A 281 4.38 3.44 -14.26
C GLY A 281 3.26 4.43 -13.97
N ILE A 282 3.45 5.36 -13.04
CA ILE A 282 2.46 6.41 -12.74
C ILE A 282 2.29 7.38 -13.91
N LEU A 283 3.40 7.86 -14.50
CA LEU A 283 3.36 8.84 -15.60
C LEU A 283 2.69 8.31 -16.87
N THR A 284 2.80 7.01 -17.15
CA THR A 284 2.25 6.35 -18.34
C THR A 284 0.97 5.57 -18.07
N CYS A 285 0.37 5.75 -16.89
CA CYS A 285 -0.83 5.05 -16.46
C CYS A 285 -0.71 3.51 -16.58
N GLY A 286 0.44 2.95 -16.20
CA GLY A 286 0.70 1.51 -16.17
C GLY A 286 1.12 0.89 -17.51
N ILE A 287 1.18 1.67 -18.60
CA ILE A 287 1.65 1.17 -19.90
C ILE A 287 3.13 0.79 -19.83
N TYR A 288 3.94 1.57 -19.11
CA TYR A 288 5.35 1.27 -18.90
C TYR A 288 5.58 -0.06 -18.18
N ASP A 289 4.70 -0.45 -17.25
CA ASP A 289 4.81 -1.69 -16.49
C ASP A 289 4.75 -2.90 -17.45
N LEU A 290 3.84 -2.86 -18.44
CA LEU A 290 3.72 -3.89 -19.48
C LEU A 290 4.98 -3.98 -20.35
N TYR A 291 5.53 -2.83 -20.74
CA TYR A 291 6.80 -2.77 -21.48
C TYR A 291 7.95 -3.36 -20.67
N TRP A 292 8.00 -3.08 -19.37
CA TRP A 292 9.02 -3.61 -18.48
C TRP A 292 8.93 -5.14 -18.37
N PHE A 293 7.73 -5.70 -18.17
CA PHE A 293 7.51 -7.15 -18.11
C PHE A 293 7.89 -7.86 -19.43
N TYR A 294 7.64 -7.22 -20.56
CA TYR A 294 8.10 -7.70 -21.87
C TYR A 294 9.63 -7.74 -21.96
N CYS A 295 10.29 -6.65 -21.58
CA CYS A 295 11.74 -6.54 -21.69
C CYS A 295 12.46 -7.55 -20.80
N ILE A 296 12.04 -7.69 -19.53
CA ILE A 296 12.67 -8.64 -18.60
C ILE A 296 12.43 -10.10 -19.03
N GLY A 297 11.23 -10.44 -19.51
CA GLY A 297 10.93 -11.79 -20.00
C GLY A 297 11.79 -12.18 -21.20
N ASN A 298 11.97 -11.28 -22.17
CA ASN A 298 12.86 -11.52 -23.30
C ASN A 298 14.32 -11.63 -22.90
N ARG A 299 14.75 -10.85 -21.90
CA ARG A 299 16.11 -10.90 -21.39
C ARG A 299 16.41 -12.23 -20.69
N LEU A 300 15.49 -12.71 -19.86
CA LEU A 300 15.57 -14.02 -19.21
C LEU A 300 15.60 -15.14 -20.25
N ALA A 301 14.69 -15.12 -21.23
CA ALA A 301 14.63 -16.15 -22.28
C ALA A 301 15.89 -16.16 -23.15
N ALA A 302 16.45 -15.00 -23.49
CA ALA A 302 17.70 -14.90 -24.26
C ALA A 302 18.94 -15.33 -23.48
N SER A 303 18.94 -15.17 -22.16
CA SER A 303 20.06 -15.55 -21.29
C SER A 303 20.01 -17.01 -20.85
N ALA A 304 18.84 -17.66 -20.88
CA ALA A 304 18.65 -19.04 -20.44
C ALA A 304 19.59 -20.05 -21.12
N PRO A 305 19.85 -20.00 -22.46
CA PRO A 305 20.75 -20.96 -23.11
C PRO A 305 22.20 -20.92 -22.59
N ARG A 306 22.68 -19.76 -22.10
CA ARG A 306 24.02 -19.63 -21.47
C ARG A 306 24.15 -20.51 -20.22
N TYR A 307 23.02 -20.78 -19.57
CA TYR A 307 22.93 -21.58 -18.36
C TYR A 307 22.48 -23.03 -18.64
N GLY A 308 22.38 -23.44 -19.91
CA GLY A 308 21.83 -24.76 -20.28
C GLY A 308 20.34 -24.90 -20.02
N LEU A 309 19.63 -23.77 -19.84
CA LEU A 309 18.19 -23.73 -19.58
C LEU A 309 17.43 -23.36 -20.86
N THR A 310 16.20 -23.87 -20.97
CA THR A 310 15.26 -23.48 -22.04
C THR A 310 13.96 -23.01 -21.41
N PHE A 311 13.61 -21.74 -21.61
CA PHE A 311 12.33 -21.19 -21.15
C PHE A 311 11.31 -21.22 -22.28
N GLN A 312 10.15 -21.81 -22.00
CA GLN A 312 9.01 -21.76 -22.90
C GLN A 312 8.39 -20.36 -22.94
N GLU A 313 8.40 -19.65 -21.80
CA GLU A 313 7.81 -18.33 -21.66
C GLU A 313 8.82 -17.22 -21.90
N ASN A 314 8.52 -16.33 -22.86
CA ASN A 314 9.33 -15.18 -23.22
C ASN A 314 8.62 -13.85 -22.87
N GLY A 315 9.18 -12.72 -23.30
CA GLY A 315 8.61 -11.41 -23.05
C GLY A 315 7.20 -11.23 -23.59
N THR A 316 6.89 -11.83 -24.74
CA THR A 316 5.54 -11.79 -25.33
C THR A 316 4.55 -12.58 -24.48
N SER A 317 4.93 -13.75 -23.97
CA SER A 317 4.10 -14.52 -23.03
C SER A 317 3.81 -13.72 -21.76
N LEU A 318 4.85 -13.12 -21.16
CA LEU A 318 4.68 -12.30 -19.96
C LEU A 318 3.79 -11.09 -20.24
N LEU A 319 4.01 -10.39 -21.34
CA LEU A 319 3.16 -9.27 -21.76
C LEU A 319 1.71 -9.70 -21.91
N LEU A 320 1.45 -10.85 -22.55
CA LEU A 320 0.10 -11.36 -22.75
C LEU A 320 -0.57 -11.67 -21.42
N TRP A 321 0.13 -12.34 -20.50
CA TRP A 321 -0.38 -12.62 -19.16
C TRP A 321 -0.59 -11.36 -18.32
N MET A 322 0.24 -10.33 -18.48
CA MET A 322 0.03 -9.06 -17.78
C MET A 322 -1.13 -8.26 -18.38
N LEU A 323 -1.24 -8.22 -19.71
CA LEU A 323 -2.27 -7.49 -20.44
C LEU A 323 -3.64 -8.17 -20.28
N ILE A 324 -3.76 -9.44 -20.66
CA ILE A 324 -5.00 -10.22 -20.50
C ILE A 324 -5.30 -10.41 -19.01
N GLY A 325 -4.28 -10.62 -18.19
CA GLY A 325 -4.47 -10.75 -16.75
C GLY A 325 -5.00 -9.50 -16.07
N SER A 326 -4.57 -8.30 -16.51
CA SER A 326 -5.15 -7.04 -16.04
C SER A 326 -6.63 -6.91 -16.46
N LEU A 327 -7.02 -7.51 -17.60
CA LEU A 327 -8.40 -7.60 -18.06
C LEU A 327 -9.25 -8.60 -17.22
N LEU A 328 -8.64 -9.69 -16.73
CA LEU A 328 -9.27 -10.69 -15.84
C LEU A 328 -8.99 -10.41 -14.34
N CYS A 329 -9.29 -9.19 -13.88
CA CYS A 329 -9.21 -8.80 -12.46
C CYS A 329 -7.82 -8.97 -11.82
N PHE A 330 -6.75 -8.77 -12.59
CA PHE A 330 -5.35 -8.97 -12.16
C PHE A 330 -5.00 -10.41 -11.73
N ILE A 331 -5.96 -11.34 -11.75
CA ILE A 331 -5.75 -12.76 -11.42
C ILE A 331 -4.79 -13.38 -12.43
N GLY A 332 -4.97 -13.07 -13.72
CA GLY A 332 -4.04 -13.54 -14.76
C GLY A 332 -2.65 -12.89 -14.64
N SER A 333 -2.52 -11.70 -14.06
CA SER A 333 -1.23 -11.05 -13.83
C SER A 333 -0.39 -11.84 -12.82
N TYR A 334 -1.02 -12.51 -11.84
CA TYR A 334 -0.31 -13.42 -10.93
C TYR A 334 0.24 -14.66 -11.63
N VAL A 335 -0.39 -15.12 -12.72
CA VAL A 335 0.17 -16.20 -13.56
C VAL A 335 1.42 -15.71 -14.30
N GLY A 336 1.39 -14.47 -14.81
CA GLY A 336 2.57 -13.83 -15.38
C GLY A 336 3.70 -13.67 -14.35
N ILE A 337 3.37 -13.24 -13.12
CA ILE A 337 4.34 -13.14 -12.01
C ILE A 337 4.88 -14.53 -11.62
N TYR A 338 4.06 -15.57 -11.65
CA TYR A 338 4.51 -16.94 -11.40
C TYR A 338 5.60 -17.37 -12.39
N PHE A 339 5.38 -17.14 -13.69
CA PHE A 339 6.39 -17.44 -14.71
C PHE A 339 7.66 -16.61 -14.53
N LEU A 340 7.52 -15.32 -14.23
CA LEU A 340 8.66 -14.44 -13.96
C LEU A 340 9.49 -14.95 -12.76
N ILE A 341 8.83 -15.26 -11.64
CA ILE A 341 9.47 -15.77 -10.43
C ILE A 341 10.18 -17.09 -10.70
N ARG A 342 9.49 -18.03 -11.36
CA ARG A 342 10.03 -19.37 -11.68
C ARG A 342 11.27 -19.27 -12.57
N ASN A 343 11.20 -18.50 -13.65
CA ASN A 343 12.31 -18.34 -14.60
C ASN A 343 13.49 -17.60 -13.96
N THR A 344 13.22 -16.59 -13.14
CA THR A 344 14.27 -15.85 -12.40
C THR A 344 14.98 -16.76 -11.42
N ASN A 345 14.23 -17.54 -10.62
CA ASN A 345 14.82 -18.48 -9.67
C ASN A 345 15.70 -19.53 -10.37
N ALA A 346 15.25 -20.07 -11.50
CA ALA A 346 16.02 -21.06 -12.27
C ALA A 346 17.34 -20.48 -12.82
N ILE A 347 17.32 -19.27 -13.37
CA ILE A 347 18.56 -18.60 -13.82
C ILE A 347 19.48 -18.28 -12.63
N CYS A 348 18.94 -17.80 -11.51
CA CYS A 348 19.74 -17.50 -10.33
C CYS A 348 20.38 -18.76 -9.74
N GLU A 349 19.69 -19.90 -9.78
CA GLU A 349 20.20 -21.18 -9.32
C GLU A 349 21.34 -21.67 -10.22
N ALA A 350 21.14 -21.64 -11.54
CA ALA A 350 22.19 -22.03 -12.48
C ALA A 350 23.41 -21.10 -12.40
N TYR A 351 23.22 -19.80 -12.21
CA TYR A 351 24.31 -18.86 -11.95
C TYR A 351 25.10 -19.22 -10.69
N ASN A 352 24.40 -19.56 -9.60
CA ASN A 352 25.05 -19.95 -8.35
C ASN A 352 25.81 -21.28 -8.45
N GLN A 353 25.39 -22.19 -9.33
CA GLN A 353 26.08 -23.47 -9.57
C GLN A 353 27.34 -23.31 -10.44
N GLN A 354 27.37 -22.31 -11.32
CA GLN A 354 28.51 -22.03 -12.20
C GLN A 354 29.60 -21.16 -11.56
N ARG A 355 29.33 -20.64 -10.35
CA ARG A 355 30.24 -19.81 -9.57
C ARG A 355 30.94 -20.64 -8.50
#